data_AF-A0A4Y2FVJ5-F1
#
_entry.id   AF-A0A4Y2FVJ5-F1
#
_cell.length_a   1.000
_cell.length_b   1.000
_cell.length_c   1.000
_cell.angle_alpha   90.00
_cell.angle_beta   90.00
_cell.angle_gamma   90.00
#
_symmetry.space_group_name_H-M   'P 1'
#
loop_
_entity.id
_entity.type
_entity.pdbx_description
1 polymer ?
#
loop_
_entity_poly.entity_id
_entity_poly.type
_entity_poly.pdbx_seq_one_letter_code
_entity_poly.pdbx_strand_id
1 'polypeptide(L)'
;MAQTRVTQRRLIEAGGHPCIPDTWVIPKAKPRSSLWISSCYPKQEWDDPSAKLAGSSYFVKNFVSPVLFYEALLHVPKDAIVIEIAPHHLLQAILKRVIGPDAEYVGLMKRNVDNTVHFLSNLGR
;
A
#
# COMPACT_ATOMS: atom_id res chain seq x y z
N MET A 1 5.00 0.62 29.16
CA MET A 1 4.61 0.23 27.77
C MET A 1 3.31 -0.61 27.77
N ALA A 2 2.22 -0.10 28.35
CA ALA A 2 0.93 -0.82 28.36
C ALA A 2 -0.29 0.09 28.09
N GLN A 3 -0.17 1.41 28.25
CA GLN A 3 -1.30 2.33 28.10
C GLN A 3 -1.77 2.53 26.64
N THR A 4 -0.90 2.39 25.63
CA THR A 4 -1.25 2.79 24.26
C THR A 4 -2.16 1.80 23.53
N ARG A 5 -2.18 0.51 23.93
CA ARG A 5 -3.02 -0.52 23.30
C ARG A 5 -4.48 -0.45 23.74
N VAL A 6 -4.77 0.12 24.92
CA VAL A 6 -6.15 0.23 25.43
C VAL A 6 -6.89 1.39 24.75
N THR A 7 -6.18 2.48 24.41
CA THR A 7 -6.79 3.67 23.82
C THR A 7 -7.30 3.44 22.40
N GLN A 8 -6.69 2.54 21.63
CA GLN A 8 -7.14 2.20 20.28
C GLN A 8 -8.38 1.30 20.25
N ARG A 9 -8.64 0.48 21.28
CA ARG A 9 -9.88 -0.30 21.39
C ARG A 9 -11.10 0.57 21.69
N ARG A 10 -10.92 1.66 22.44
CA ARG A 10 -12.04 2.55 22.82
C ARG A 10 -12.63 3.38 21.68
N LEU A 11 -11.91 3.56 20.57
CA LEU A 11 -12.46 4.26 19.40
C LEU A 11 -13.44 3.39 18.59
N ILE A 12 -13.47 2.08 18.82
CA ILE A 12 -14.42 1.17 18.16
C ILE A 12 -15.72 1.00 18.99
N GLU A 13 -15.67 1.25 20.30
CA GLU A 13 -16.76 0.93 21.23
C GLU A 13 -17.55 2.14 21.76
N ALA A 14 -17.16 3.37 21.42
CA ALA A 14 -17.80 4.58 21.96
C ALA A 14 -18.44 5.45 20.87
N GLY A 15 -19.73 5.25 20.60
CA GLY A 15 -20.55 6.25 19.90
C GLY A 15 -21.81 5.70 19.26
N GLY A 16 -22.95 5.86 19.95
CA GLY A 16 -24.30 5.68 19.40
C GLY A 16 -24.71 6.75 18.39
N HIS A 17 -23.83 7.07 17.43
CA HIS A 17 -24.23 7.66 16.15
C HIS A 17 -24.78 6.53 15.27
N PRO A 18 -25.66 6.80 14.28
CA PRO A 18 -26.09 5.76 13.34
C PRO A 18 -24.83 5.22 12.66
N CYS A 19 -24.35 4.07 13.15
CA CYS A 19 -23.10 3.46 12.76
C CYS A 19 -23.21 3.20 11.26
N ILE A 20 -22.51 3.98 10.46
CA ILE A 20 -22.36 3.68 9.04
C ILE A 20 -21.82 2.25 9.01
N PRO A 21 -22.55 1.28 8.42
CA PRO A 21 -22.09 -0.10 8.41
C PRO A 21 -20.68 -0.15 7.80
N ASP A 22 -19.82 -1.03 8.30
CA ASP A 22 -18.48 -1.29 7.76
C ASP A 22 -18.48 -1.59 6.25
N THR A 23 -19.66 -1.80 5.69
CA THR A 23 -19.96 -2.14 4.31
C THR A 23 -20.55 -0.99 3.49
N TRP A 24 -20.72 0.24 4.01
CA TRP A 24 -21.36 1.31 3.23
C TRP A 24 -20.54 1.70 1.99
N VAL A 25 -19.24 1.93 2.19
CA VAL A 25 -18.33 2.31 1.11
C VAL A 25 -17.88 1.08 0.31
N ILE A 26 -17.71 -0.06 0.97
CA ILE A 26 -17.30 -1.33 0.34
C ILE A 26 -18.33 -2.42 0.69
N PRO A 27 -19.50 -2.45 0.01
CA PRO A 27 -20.57 -3.39 0.36
C PRO A 27 -20.23 -4.85 0.12
N LYS A 28 -19.42 -5.11 -0.92
CA LYS A 28 -19.01 -6.46 -1.30
C LYS A 28 -17.50 -6.44 -1.53
N ALA A 29 -16.75 -6.82 -0.50
CA ALA A 29 -15.30 -6.92 -0.59
C ALA A 29 -14.91 -7.99 -1.61
N LYS A 30 -13.96 -7.64 -2.50
CA LYS A 30 -13.45 -8.55 -3.53
C LYS A 30 -12.19 -9.26 -3.03
N PRO A 31 -11.94 -10.50 -3.48
CA PRO A 31 -10.69 -11.18 -3.17
C PRO A 31 -9.50 -10.43 -3.79
N ARG A 32 -8.42 -10.34 -3.03
CA ARG A 32 -7.12 -9.87 -3.51
C ARG A 32 -6.46 -10.97 -4.33
N SER A 33 -5.77 -10.58 -5.40
CA SER A 33 -4.92 -11.49 -6.15
C SER A 33 -3.60 -11.74 -5.41
N SER A 34 -2.94 -12.86 -5.72
CA SER A 34 -1.59 -13.17 -5.24
C SER A 34 -0.52 -12.18 -5.76
N LEU A 35 -0.82 -11.45 -6.84
CA LEU A 35 0.05 -10.40 -7.39
C LEU A 35 0.08 -9.14 -6.51
N TRP A 36 -0.96 -8.90 -5.71
CA TRP A 36 -0.98 -7.79 -4.78
C TRP A 36 -0.29 -8.20 -3.47
N ILE A 37 0.97 -7.80 -3.33
CA ILE A 37 1.74 -7.98 -2.09
C ILE A 37 1.24 -7.03 -0.99
N SER A 38 0.89 -7.57 0.18
CA SER A 38 0.40 -6.76 1.31
C SER A 38 1.55 -6.04 2.01
N SER A 39 1.42 -4.75 2.27
CA SER A 39 2.37 -3.98 3.09
C SER A 39 1.84 -3.64 4.50
N CYS A 40 0.65 -4.12 4.88
CA CYS A 40 0.12 -3.97 6.25
C CYS A 40 -0.10 -5.29 6.98
N TYR A 41 0.24 -6.41 6.33
CA TYR A 41 0.27 -7.74 6.92
C TYR A 41 1.67 -8.33 6.74
N PRO A 42 2.26 -8.94 7.78
CA PRO A 42 3.49 -9.70 7.64
C PRO A 42 3.24 -10.93 6.75
N LYS A 43 4.29 -11.42 6.07
CA LYS A 43 4.18 -12.49 5.07
C LYS A 43 3.48 -13.75 5.61
N GLN A 44 3.70 -14.07 6.88
CA GLN A 44 3.12 -15.22 7.56
C GLN A 44 1.59 -15.15 7.66
N GLU A 45 1.02 -13.94 7.61
CA GLU A 45 -0.41 -13.67 7.73
C GLU A 45 -1.09 -13.41 6.36
N TRP A 46 -0.38 -13.50 5.23
CA TRP A 46 -0.99 -13.24 3.91
C TRP A 46 -2.02 -14.29 3.49
N ASP A 47 -1.96 -15.47 4.09
CA ASP A 47 -2.93 -16.54 3.88
C ASP A 47 -4.12 -16.49 4.83
N ASP A 48 -4.08 -15.59 5.82
CA ASP A 48 -5.18 -15.42 6.75
C ASP A 48 -6.43 -14.88 6.03
N PRO A 49 -7.63 -15.34 6.41
CA PRO A 49 -8.89 -14.86 5.82
C PRO A 49 -9.02 -13.33 5.85
N SER A 50 -8.47 -12.68 6.89
CA SER A 50 -8.51 -11.22 7.03
C SER A 50 -7.65 -10.48 5.99
N ALA A 51 -6.59 -11.11 5.46
CA ALA A 51 -5.71 -10.54 4.44
C ALA A 51 -6.20 -10.82 2.99
N LYS A 52 -7.14 -11.75 2.81
CA LYS A 52 -7.61 -12.20 1.48
C LYS A 52 -8.58 -11.25 0.80
N LEU A 53 -9.30 -10.40 1.54
CA LEU A 53 -10.32 -9.51 0.97
C LEU A 53 -9.88 -8.04 1.05
N ALA A 54 -10.09 -7.29 -0.03
CA ALA A 54 -9.95 -5.84 -0.04
C ALA A 54 -11.22 -5.17 0.54
N GLY A 55 -11.47 -5.43 1.82
CA GLY A 55 -12.62 -4.89 2.57
C GLY A 55 -12.25 -3.73 3.49
N SER A 56 -13.25 -3.16 4.16
CA SER A 56 -13.06 -2.06 5.13
C SER A 56 -12.06 -2.41 6.23
N SER A 57 -12.15 -3.60 6.82
CA SER A 57 -11.21 -4.07 7.85
C SER A 57 -9.75 -4.11 7.37
N TYR A 58 -9.51 -4.51 6.12
CA TYR A 58 -8.19 -4.50 5.50
C TYR A 58 -7.62 -3.08 5.38
N PHE A 59 -8.43 -2.13 4.89
CA PHE A 59 -8.01 -0.73 4.74
C PHE A 59 -7.85 -0.02 6.08
N VAL A 60 -8.70 -0.33 7.07
CA VAL A 60 -8.52 0.14 8.46
C VAL A 60 -7.21 -0.40 9.02
N LYS A 61 -6.90 -1.68 8.82
CA LYS A 61 -5.61 -2.25 9.25
C LYS A 61 -4.44 -1.59 8.53
N ASN A 62 -4.54 -1.30 7.24
CA ASN A 62 -3.54 -0.52 6.52
C ASN A 62 -3.31 0.86 7.13
N PHE A 63 -4.36 1.52 7.59
CA PHE A 63 -4.28 2.83 8.22
C PHE A 63 -3.64 2.80 9.62
N VAL A 64 -3.97 1.79 10.44
CA VAL A 64 -3.51 1.74 11.84
C VAL A 64 -2.21 0.96 12.07
N SER A 65 -1.80 0.15 11.09
CA SER A 65 -0.58 -0.68 11.18
C SER A 65 0.61 0.00 10.52
N PRO A 66 1.85 -0.30 10.95
CA PRO A 66 3.05 0.11 10.23
C PRO A 66 3.04 -0.40 8.79
N VAL A 67 3.62 0.38 7.88
CA VAL A 67 3.81 -0.01 6.48
C VAL A 67 5.11 -0.82 6.36
N LEU A 68 4.98 -2.11 6.10
CA LEU A 68 6.03 -3.09 5.84
C LEU A 68 6.55 -2.98 4.39
N PHE A 69 7.02 -1.79 4.03
CA PHE A 69 7.38 -1.47 2.65
C PHE A 69 8.63 -2.22 2.18
N TYR A 70 9.67 -2.27 3.01
CA TYR A 70 10.92 -2.95 2.67
C TYR A 70 10.71 -4.45 2.47
N GLU A 71 9.95 -5.08 3.37
CA GLU A 71 9.60 -6.50 3.32
C GLU A 71 8.81 -6.82 2.04
N ALA A 72 7.86 -5.97 1.66
CA ALA A 72 7.13 -6.12 0.41
C ALA A 72 8.05 -6.02 -0.82
N LEU A 73 9.02 -5.10 -0.80
CA LEU A 73 9.98 -4.92 -1.92
C LEU A 73 10.92 -6.10 -2.12
N LEU A 74 11.20 -6.91 -1.08
CA LEU A 74 12.02 -8.12 -1.21
C LEU A 74 11.40 -9.17 -2.14
N HIS A 75 10.12 -9.03 -2.48
CA HIS A 75 9.41 -9.91 -3.42
C HIS A 75 9.44 -9.44 -4.87
N VAL A 76 10.02 -8.27 -5.15
CA VAL A 76 10.18 -7.77 -6.52
C VAL A 76 11.35 -8.52 -7.19
N PRO A 77 11.17 -9.05 -8.41
CA PRO A 77 12.25 -9.66 -9.19
C PRO A 77 13.42 -8.70 -9.42
N LYS A 78 14.63 -9.24 -9.59
CA LYS A 78 15.87 -8.42 -9.70
C LYS A 78 15.99 -7.67 -11.03
N ASP A 79 15.34 -8.15 -12.07
CA ASP A 79 15.30 -7.63 -13.43
C ASP A 79 13.96 -6.92 -13.73
N ALA A 80 13.22 -6.50 -12.70
CA ALA A 80 11.91 -5.90 -12.85
C ALA A 80 11.97 -4.45 -13.38
N ILE A 81 10.95 -4.07 -14.14
CA ILE A 81 10.62 -2.67 -14.40
C ILE A 81 9.64 -2.20 -13.31
N VAL A 82 10.07 -1.25 -12.49
CA VAL A 82 9.29 -0.69 -11.39
C VAL A 82 8.72 0.67 -11.78
N ILE A 83 7.40 0.76 -11.84
CA ILE A 83 6.66 1.97 -12.18
C ILE A 83 6.08 2.59 -10.90
N GLU A 84 6.49 3.80 -10.54
CA GLU A 84 5.93 4.53 -9.40
C GLU A 84 4.71 5.34 -9.81
N ILE A 85 3.55 4.92 -9.30
CA ILE A 85 2.26 5.59 -9.51
C ILE A 85 2.03 6.56 -8.35
N ALA A 86 2.46 7.81 -8.53
CA ALA A 86 2.28 8.88 -7.57
C ALA A 86 2.28 10.24 -8.28
N PRO A 87 1.67 11.30 -7.70
CA PRO A 87 1.73 12.66 -8.24
C PRO A 87 3.13 13.28 -8.18
N HIS A 88 4.06 12.62 -7.48
CA HIS A 88 5.48 12.91 -7.44
C HIS A 88 6.23 11.66 -7.00
N HIS A 89 7.30 11.33 -7.71
CA HIS A 89 8.04 10.08 -7.56
C HIS A 89 9.03 10.06 -6.34
N LEU A 90 8.49 10.17 -5.12
CA LEU A 90 9.27 10.32 -3.87
C LEU A 90 10.09 9.08 -3.49
N LEU A 91 9.69 7.88 -3.90
CA LEU A 91 10.28 6.64 -3.43
C LEU A 91 11.52 6.20 -4.23
N GLN A 92 11.90 6.95 -5.27
CA GLN A 92 13.01 6.64 -6.18
C GLN A 92 14.28 6.16 -5.48
N ALA A 93 14.77 6.91 -4.48
CA ALA A 93 16.04 6.62 -3.82
C ALA A 93 15.99 5.28 -3.05
N ILE A 94 14.86 4.99 -2.39
CA ILE A 94 14.66 3.76 -1.62
C ILE A 94 14.46 2.60 -2.58
N LEU A 95 13.61 2.75 -3.59
CA LEU A 95 13.33 1.71 -4.57
C LEU A 95 14.61 1.25 -5.27
N LYS A 96 15.37 2.18 -5.86
CA LYS A 96 16.65 1.87 -6.54
C LYS A 96 17.64 1.13 -5.64
N ARG A 97 17.70 1.47 -4.35
CA ARG A 97 18.59 0.80 -3.39
C ARG A 97 18.19 -0.66 -3.12
N VAL A 98 16.89 -0.95 -3.07
CA VAL A 98 16.37 -2.28 -2.70
C VAL A 98 16.33 -3.23 -3.90
N ILE A 99 15.87 -2.75 -5.06
CA ILE A 99 15.67 -3.58 -6.25
C ILE A 99 17.00 -3.94 -6.91
N GLY A 100 17.99 -3.03 -6.86
CA GLY A 100 19.34 -3.26 -7.38
C GLY A 100 19.58 -2.64 -8.76
N PRO A 101 20.78 -2.83 -9.32
CA PRO A 101 21.21 -2.19 -10.56
C PRO A 101 20.59 -2.82 -11.83
N ASP A 102 20.14 -4.07 -11.75
CA ASP A 102 19.59 -4.80 -12.91
C ASP A 102 18.11 -4.48 -13.18
N ALA A 103 17.45 -3.78 -12.25
CA ALA A 103 16.06 -3.35 -12.36
C ALA A 103 15.98 -1.90 -12.86
N GLU A 104 14.95 -1.62 -13.66
CA GLU A 104 14.67 -0.28 -14.17
C GLU A 104 13.61 0.41 -13.31
N TYR A 105 13.79 1.71 -13.07
CA TYR A 105 12.84 2.53 -12.33
C TYR A 105 12.27 3.67 -13.17
N VAL A 106 10.95 3.76 -13.18
CA VAL A 106 10.17 4.76 -13.94
C VAL A 106 9.19 5.48 -13.00
N GLY A 107 9.40 6.78 -12.77
CA GLY A 107 8.46 7.62 -12.04
C GLY A 107 7.52 8.35 -12.99
N LEU A 108 6.21 8.30 -12.78
CA LEU A 108 5.25 8.83 -13.76
C LEU A 108 5.03 10.35 -13.70
N MET A 109 5.21 10.97 -12.53
CA MET A 109 4.97 12.40 -12.33
C MET A 109 6.05 13.05 -11.46
N LYS A 110 6.27 14.35 -11.68
CA LYS A 110 7.23 15.17 -10.95
C LYS A 110 6.63 16.54 -10.62
N ARG A 111 6.88 17.04 -9.41
CA ARG A 111 6.47 18.39 -9.01
C ARG A 111 7.24 19.44 -9.82
N ASN A 112 6.58 20.57 -10.07
CA ASN A 112 7.16 21.76 -10.70
C ASN A 112 7.70 21.53 -12.12
N VAL A 113 7.07 20.62 -12.88
CA VAL A 113 7.35 20.40 -14.31
C VAL A 113 6.03 20.20 -15.08
N ASP A 114 6.10 20.25 -16.41
CA ASP A 114 5.00 19.80 -17.28
C ASP A 114 4.87 18.27 -17.18
N ASN A 115 3.82 17.80 -16.51
CA ASN A 115 3.59 16.38 -16.30
C ASN A 115 3.10 15.65 -17.56
N THR A 116 2.52 16.33 -18.55
CA THR A 116 2.17 15.69 -19.83
C THR A 116 3.44 15.31 -20.56
N VAL A 117 4.39 16.24 -20.70
CA VAL A 117 5.69 15.98 -21.31
C VAL A 117 6.48 14.95 -20.50
N HIS A 118 6.52 15.09 -19.17
CA HIS A 118 7.25 14.16 -18.30
C HIS A 118 6.69 12.73 -18.38
N PHE A 119 5.38 12.57 -18.32
CA PHE A 119 4.72 11.27 -18.42
C PHE A 119 4.98 10.61 -19.78
N LEU A 120 4.76 11.33 -20.88
CA LEU A 120 5.00 10.80 -22.24
C LEU A 120 6.48 10.44 -22.47
N SER A 121 7.40 11.19 -21.89
CA SER A 121 8.84 10.88 -21.96
C SER A 121 9.18 9.59 -21.21
N ASN A 122 8.54 9.33 -20.07
CA ASN A 122 8.74 8.10 -19.30
C ASN A 122 7.97 6.90 -19.86
N LEU A 123 6.90 7.12 -20.63
CA LEU A 123 6.14 6.04 -21.28
C LEU A 123 6.93 5.38 -22.42
N GLY A 124 7.81 6.13 -23.10
CA GLY A 124 8.66 5.62 -24.18
C GLY A 124 10.03 5.11 -23.75
N ARG A 125 10.34 5.08 -22.44
CA ARG A 125 11.54 4.46 -21.90
C ARG A 125 11.39 2.94 -21.87
#